data_AF-A0A2G9YPX9-F1
#
_entry.id   AF-A0A2G9YPX9-F1
#
_cell.length_a   1.000
_cell.length_b   1.000
_cell.length_c   1.000
_cell.angle_alpha   90.00
_cell.angle_beta   90.00
_cell.angle_gamma   90.00
#
_symmetry.space_group_name_H-M   'P 1'
#
loop_
_entity.id
_entity.type
_entity.pdbx_description
1 polymer ?
#
loop_
_entity_poly.entity_id
_entity_poly.type
_entity_poly.pdbx_seq_one_letter_code
_entity_poly.pdbx_strand_id
1 'polypeptide(L)' 'MSKYRCQICDRDIDDFVSIAHIKTEEYIIDLILHDHPEWKEDGKTCHKCVEYYRKLVKDAEI' A
#
# COMPACT_ATOMS: atom_id res chain seq x y z
N MET A 1 16.24 -4.80 17.42
CA MET A 1 15.23 -5.28 16.46
C MET A 1 15.22 -4.29 15.32
N SER A 2 15.55 -4.72 14.10
CA SER A 2 15.52 -3.85 12.93
C SER A 2 14.06 -3.59 12.54
N LYS A 3 13.76 -2.34 12.18
CA LYS A 3 12.44 -1.95 11.67
C LYS A 3 12.59 -1.56 10.20
N TYR A 4 11.71 -2.06 9.35
CA TYR A 4 11.59 -1.68 7.95
C TYR A 4 10.51 -0.61 7.79
N ARG A 5 10.87 0.52 7.19
CA ARG A 5 9.92 1.59 6.84
C ARG A 5 9.25 1.25 5.52
N CYS A 6 7.96 0.89 5.56
CA CYS A 6 7.20 0.55 4.38
C CYS A 6 7.04 1.76 3.46
N GLN A 7 7.42 1.65 2.18
CA GLN A 7 7.35 2.76 1.22
C GLN A 7 5.93 3.06 0.74
N ILE A 8 4.97 2.17 1.00
CA ILE A 8 3.57 2.29 0.58
C ILE A 8 2.75 3.01 1.67
N CYS A 9 2.68 2.41 2.87
CA CYS A 9 1.89 2.92 3.99
C CYS A 9 2.66 3.84 4.95
N ASP A 10 3.99 3.98 4.77
CA ASP A 10 4.87 4.80 5.61
C ASP A 10 4.92 4.39 7.10
N ARG A 11 4.54 3.16 7.42
CA ARG A 11 4.60 2.58 8.78
C ARG A 11 5.94 1.89 9.04
N ASP A 12 6.36 1.91 10.31
CA ASP A 12 7.52 1.13 10.77
C ASP A 12 7.08 -0.30 11.10
N ILE A 13 7.57 -1.25 10.31
CA ILE A 13 7.21 -2.66 10.38
C ILE A 13 8.38 -3.44 10.95
N ASP A 14 8.10 -4.48 11.74
CA ASP A 14 9.15 -5.40 12.17
C ASP A 14 9.78 -6.08 10.95
N ASP A 15 11.11 -6.13 10.88
CA ASP A 15 11.84 -6.72 9.77
C ASP A 15 11.39 -8.17 9.49
N PHE A 16 11.03 -8.93 10.53
CA PHE A 16 10.54 -10.31 10.41
C PHE A 16 9.26 -10.43 9.59
N VAL A 17 8.36 -9.45 9.66
CA VAL A 17 7.08 -9.43 8.92
C VAL A 17 7.08 -8.49 7.73
N SER A 18 8.20 -7.80 7.48
CA SER A 18 8.34 -6.78 6.42
C SER A 18 7.96 -7.31 5.04
N ILE A 19 8.43 -8.51 4.66
CA ILE A 19 8.13 -9.13 3.36
C ILE A 19 6.64 -9.40 3.20
N ALA A 20 6.01 -9.98 4.23
CA ALA A 20 4.58 -10.28 4.20
C ALA A 20 3.78 -8.98 4.09
N HIS A 21 4.17 -7.96 4.87
CA HIS A 21 3.55 -6.64 4.83
C HIS A 21 3.64 -6.01 3.43
N ILE A 22 4.84 -5.95 2.83
CA ILE A 22 5.01 -5.39 1.48
C ILE A 22 4.11 -6.11 0.46
N LYS A 23 4.10 -7.45 0.47
CA LYS A 23 3.26 -8.22 -0.47
C LYS A 23 1.78 -7.98 -0.29
N THR A 24 1.31 -7.86 0.95
CA THR A 24 -0.08 -7.54 1.25
C THR A 24 -0.43 -6.14 0.74
N GLU A 25 0.45 -5.17 0.97
CA GLU A 25 0.26 -3.78 0.53
C GLU A 25 0.25 -3.68 -1.01
N GLU A 26 1.16 -4.37 -1.70
CA GLU A 26 1.15 -4.49 -3.17
C GLU A 26 -0.15 -5.12 -3.67
N TYR A 27 -0.58 -6.23 -3.06
CA TYR A 27 -1.83 -6.90 -3.44
C TYR A 27 -3.06 -6.00 -3.28
N ILE A 28 -3.12 -5.19 -2.23
CA ILE A 28 -4.22 -4.24 -2.03
C ILE A 28 -4.19 -3.14 -3.11
N ILE A 29 -3.02 -2.63 -3.48
CA ILE A 29 -2.90 -1.66 -4.58
C ILE A 29 -3.37 -2.27 -5.91
N ASP A 30 -2.98 -3.51 -6.22
CA ASP A 30 -3.42 -4.22 -7.41
C ASP A 30 -4.95 -4.41 -7.45
N LEU A 31 -5.57 -4.73 -6.31
CA LEU A 31 -7.03 -4.80 -6.20
C LEU A 31 -7.68 -3.43 -6.46
N ILE A 32 -7.18 -2.36 -5.83
CA ILE A 32 -7.69 -1.00 -6.05
C ILE A 32 -7.55 -0.60 -7.51
N LEU A 33 -6.44 -0.97 -8.16
CA LEU A 33 -6.22 -0.69 -9.58
C LEU A 33 -7.16 -1.52 -10.48
N HIS A 34 -7.48 -2.75 -10.09
CA HIS A 34 -8.43 -3.60 -10.80
C HIS A 34 -9.86 -3.03 -10.70
N ASP A 35 -10.25 -2.51 -9.54
CA ASP A 35 -11.54 -1.82 -9.35
C ASP A 35 -11.58 -0.44 -10.02
N HIS A 36 -10.42 0.25 -10.12
CA HIS A 36 -10.28 1.57 -10.72
C HIS A 36 -9.26 1.58 -11.86
N PRO A 37 -9.57 0.94 -13.01
CA PRO A 37 -8.65 0.88 -14.15
C PRO A 37 -8.37 2.28 -14.74
N GLU A 38 -9.22 3.29 -14.48
CA GLU A 38 -8.98 4.67 -14.92
C GLU A 38 -7.89 5.39 -14.12
N TRP A 39 -7.46 4.84 -12.99
CA TRP A 39 -6.36 5.38 -12.19
C TRP A 39 -5.00 4.86 -12.63
N LYS A 40 -4.98 3.93 -13.60
CA LYS A 40 -3.77 3.41 -14.19
C LYS A 40 -3.06 4.51 -15.00
N GLU A 41 -2.04 5.11 -14.40
CA GLU A 41 -1.12 5.99 -15.11
C GLU A 41 -0.06 5.15 -15.85
N ASP A 42 0.48 5.67 -16.95
CA ASP A 42 1.40 4.94 -17.87
C ASP A 42 2.72 4.50 -17.19
N GLY A 43 3.00 5.02 -15.99
CA GLY A 43 4.06 4.55 -15.10
C GLY A 43 3.52 3.52 -14.12
N LYS A 44 4.30 2.46 -13.85
CA LYS A 44 4.04 1.31 -12.96
C LYS A 44 3.53 1.63 -11.53
N THR A 45 3.30 2.89 -11.18
CA THR A 45 2.90 3.35 -9.87
C THR A 45 1.66 4.23 -10.01
N CYS A 46 0.51 3.70 -9.59
CA CYS A 46 -0.74 4.43 -9.50
C CYS A 46 -0.72 5.31 -8.24
N HIS A 47 -0.49 6.62 -8.40
CA HIS A 47 -0.43 7.54 -7.25
C HIS A 47 -1.78 7.60 -6.51
N LYS A 48 -2.88 7.60 -7.27
CA LYS A 48 -4.25 7.60 -6.74
C LYS A 48 -4.56 6.36 -5.90
N CYS A 49 -4.01 5.21 -6.26
CA CYS A 49 -4.22 3.96 -5.53
C CYS A 49 -3.58 4.01 -4.14
N VAL A 50 -2.36 4.58 -4.05
CA VAL A 50 -1.68 4.80 -2.76
C VAL A 50 -2.44 5.81 -1.90
N GLU A 51 -2.90 6.93 -2.48
CA GLU A 51 -3.69 7.91 -1.74
C GLU A 51 -5.02 7.34 -1.24
N TYR A 52 -5.71 6.58 -2.08
CA TYR A 52 -6.96 5.91 -1.72
C TYR A 52 -6.73 4.91 -0.60
N TYR A 53 -5.70 4.07 -0.72
CA TYR A 53 -5.31 3.15 0.32
C TYR A 53 -5.00 3.85 1.65
N ARG A 54 -4.25 4.95 1.64
CA ARG A 54 -3.97 5.75 2.84
C ARG A 54 -5.23 6.31 3.49
N LYS A 55 -6.25 6.69 2.70
CA LYS A 55 -7.55 7.10 3.24
C LYS A 55 -8.27 5.93 3.90
N LEU A 56 -8.31 4.76 3.26
CA LEU A 56 -8.92 3.56 3.84
C LEU A 56 -8.27 3.15 5.16
N VAL A 57 -6.94 3.19 5.25
CA VAL A 57 -6.22 2.87 6.48
C VAL A 57 -6.55 3.86 7.60
N LYS A 58 -6.60 5.17 7.29
CA LYS A 58 -7.00 6.20 8.27
C LYS A 58 -8.45 6.04 8.74
N ASP A 59 -9.35 5.67 7.84
CA ASP A 59 -10.78 5.49 8.16
C ASP A 59 -11.01 4.21 8.99
N ALA A 60 -10.16 3.20 8.80
CA ALA A 60 -10.20 1.93 9.52
C ALA A 60 -9.53 1.96 10.90
N GLU A 61 -8.90 3.07 11.31
CA GLU A 61 -8.44 3.27 12.69
C GLU A 61 -9.68 3.50 13.59
N ILE A 62 -10.28 2.38 14.07
CA ILE A 62 -11.32 2.32 15.11
C ILE A 62 -10.67 2.33 16.49
#